data_AF-A0A7R9US41-F1
#
_entry.id   AF-A0A7R9US41-F1
#
_cell.length_a   1.000
_cell.length_b   1.000
_cell.length_c   1.000
_cell.angle_alpha   90.00
_cell.angle_beta   90.00
_cell.angle_gamma   90.00
#
_symmetry.space_group_name_H-M   'P 1'
#
loop_
_entity.id
_entity.type
_entity.pdbx_description
1 polymer ?
#
loop_
_entity_poly.entity_id
_entity_poly.type
_entity_poly.pdbx_seq_one_letter_code
_entity_poly.pdbx_strand_id
1 'polypeptide(L)'
;SSMLEAAGRVAGTPPSTAVAFYNARLALLQQQDAELLRVAAKRKTVLAEEDFVDAMDAIITRDFFPDLPRLRAKLDYVDALERQDARRLVAAEERLLELGTPATPASAACGRGPALSGG
;
A
#
# COMPACT_ATOMS: atom_id res chain seq x y z
N SER A 1 -32.09 41.22 52.97
CA SER A 1 -32.38 41.25 51.53
C SER A 1 -31.31 42.05 50.80
N SER A 2 -30.58 41.40 49.89
CA SER A 2 -29.66 41.93 48.85
C SER A 2 -28.72 40.76 48.54
N MET A 3 -28.99 39.81 47.63
CA MET A 3 -29.16 39.91 46.17
C MET A 3 -28.08 40.72 45.46
N LEU A 4 -26.89 40.12 45.31
CA LEU A 4 -25.93 40.48 44.26
C LEU A 4 -25.06 39.26 43.89
N GLU A 5 -25.66 38.29 43.21
CA GLU A 5 -24.96 37.15 42.64
C GLU A 5 -24.36 37.58 41.29
N ALA A 6 -23.11 38.03 41.34
CA ALA A 6 -22.33 38.41 40.18
C ALA A 6 -22.00 37.16 39.36
N ALA A 7 -22.82 36.84 38.37
CA ALA A 7 -22.55 35.81 37.39
C ALA A 7 -21.35 36.23 36.52
N GLY A 8 -20.15 35.80 36.93
CA GLY A 8 -18.94 35.82 36.11
C GLY A 8 -19.12 34.93 34.89
N ARG A 9 -19.69 35.49 33.82
CA ARG A 9 -19.75 34.86 32.51
C ARG A 9 -18.36 34.94 31.90
N VAL A 10 -17.48 34.00 32.24
CA VAL A 10 -16.27 33.75 31.46
C VAL A 10 -16.76 33.24 30.11
N ALA A 11 -16.93 34.14 29.14
CA ALA A 11 -17.05 33.78 27.75
C ALA A 11 -15.76 33.05 27.41
N GLY A 12 -15.80 31.71 27.44
CA GLY A 12 -14.70 30.90 26.95
C GLY A 12 -14.35 31.41 25.56
N THR A 13 -13.12 31.91 25.39
CA THR A 13 -12.65 32.28 24.07
C THR A 13 -12.85 31.05 23.19
N PRO A 14 -13.55 31.15 22.04
CA PRO A 14 -13.68 30.00 21.18
C PRO A 14 -12.25 29.55 20.84
N PRO A 15 -11.99 28.23 20.83
CA PRO A 15 -10.69 27.74 20.39
C PRO A 15 -10.37 28.43 19.07
N SER A 16 -9.13 28.96 18.96
CA SER A 16 -8.66 29.69 17.78
C SER A 16 -9.29 29.10 16.53
N THR A 17 -9.89 29.93 15.66
CA THR A 17 -10.62 29.45 14.48
C THR A 17 -9.77 28.44 13.69
N ALA A 18 -8.45 28.65 13.62
CA ALA A 18 -7.49 27.72 13.06
C ALA A 18 -7.45 26.34 13.76
N VAL A 19 -7.50 26.30 15.10
CA VAL A 19 -7.60 25.07 15.90
C VAL A 19 -8.95 24.40 15.71
N ALA A 20 -10.05 25.15 15.59
CA ALA A 20 -11.36 24.60 15.28
C ALA A 20 -11.39 23.95 13.88
N PHE A 21 -10.77 24.58 12.87
CA PHE A 21 -10.63 24.01 11.53
C PHE A 21 -9.74 22.77 11.51
N TYR A 22 -8.62 22.79 12.25
CA TYR A 22 -7.72 21.65 12.37
C TYR A 22 -8.41 20.45 13.05
N ASN A 23 -9.10 20.69 14.16
CA ASN A 23 -9.84 19.65 14.87
C ASN A 23 -11.00 19.09 14.03
N ALA A 24 -11.69 19.93 13.25
CA ALA A 24 -12.72 19.47 12.32
C ALA A 24 -12.15 18.60 11.19
N ARG A 25 -10.99 18.98 10.63
CA ARG A 25 -10.29 18.17 9.62
C ARG A 25 -9.82 16.83 10.19
N LEU A 26 -9.31 16.81 11.42
CA LEU A 26 -8.94 15.58 12.11
C LEU A 26 -10.15 14.67 12.36
N ALA A 27 -11.27 15.24 12.79
CA ALA A 27 -12.51 14.48 13.01
C ALA A 27 -13.04 13.86 11.70
N LEU A 28 -12.88 14.55 10.58
CA LEU A 28 -13.31 14.04 9.27
C LEU A 28 -12.43 12.88 8.78
N LEU A 29 -11.11 12.94 9.03
CA LEU A 29 -10.20 11.83 8.76
C LEU A 29 -10.54 10.61 9.63
N GLN A 30 -10.84 10.83 10.92
CA GLN A 30 -11.27 9.75 11.83
C GLN A 30 -12.57 9.07 11.38
N GLN A 31 -13.52 9.83 10.81
CA GLN A 31 -14.75 9.27 10.26
C GLN A 31 -14.47 8.36 9.04
N GLN A 32 -13.55 8.76 8.16
CA GLN A 32 -13.19 7.96 6.99
C GLN A 32 -12.50 6.65 7.41
N ASP A 33 -11.58 6.71 8.38
CA ASP A 33 -10.90 5.52 8.89
C ASP A 33 -11.88 4.57 9.60
N ALA A 34 -12.84 5.11 10.36
CA ALA A 34 -13.89 4.32 10.99
C ALA A 34 -14.80 3.63 9.98
N GLU A 35 -15.11 4.28 8.85
CA GLU A 35 -15.87 3.66 7.75
C GLU A 35 -15.06 2.57 7.04
N LEU A 36 -13.77 2.78 6.76
CA LEU A 36 -12.91 1.73 6.18
C LEU A 36 -12.76 0.53 7.11
N LEU A 37 -12.58 0.76 8.41
CA LEU A 37 -12.51 -0.29 9.43
C LEU A 37 -13.86 -1.01 9.58
N ARG A 38 -15.00 -0.30 9.49
CA ARG A 38 -16.33 -0.91 9.48
C ARG A 38 -16.55 -1.78 8.25
N VAL A 39 -16.14 -1.33 7.06
CA VAL A 39 -16.22 -2.10 5.83
C VAL A 39 -15.31 -3.33 5.93
N ALA A 40 -14.09 -3.18 6.44
CA ALA A 40 -13.16 -4.29 6.66
C ALA A 40 -13.70 -5.29 7.70
N ALA A 41 -14.30 -4.81 8.80
CA ALA A 41 -14.87 -5.64 9.85
C ALA A 41 -16.11 -6.42 9.38
N LYS A 42 -16.97 -5.81 8.56
CA LYS A 42 -18.14 -6.48 7.96
C LYS A 42 -17.76 -7.56 6.94
N ARG A 43 -16.52 -7.53 6.42
CA ARG A 43 -16.04 -8.47 5.41
C ARG A 43 -15.24 -9.65 5.97
N LYS A 44 -15.25 -9.85 7.30
CA LYS A 44 -14.63 -11.03 7.94
C LYS A 44 -15.52 -12.26 7.77
N THR A 45 -15.51 -12.83 6.58
CA THR A 45 -16.13 -14.11 6.26
C THR A 45 -15.08 -15.21 6.42
N VAL A 46 -15.44 -16.33 7.07
CA VAL A 46 -14.60 -17.53 7.05
C VAL A 46 -14.68 -18.10 5.64
N LEU A 47 -13.52 -18.19 4.97
CA LEU A 47 -13.40 -18.74 3.62
C LEU A 47 -13.21 -20.25 3.68
N ALA A 48 -13.59 -20.94 2.60
CA ALA A 48 -13.16 -22.32 2.38
C ALA A 48 -11.63 -22.36 2.20
N GLU A 49 -11.02 -23.53 2.42
CA GLU A 49 -9.56 -23.69 2.34
C GLU A 49 -9.05 -23.37 0.93
N GLU A 50 -9.75 -23.86 -0.09
CA GLU A 50 -9.43 -23.64 -1.49
C GLU A 50 -9.44 -22.16 -1.85
N ASP A 51 -10.52 -21.45 -1.49
CA ASP A 51 -10.65 -20.00 -1.73
C ASP A 51 -9.57 -19.19 -1.01
N PHE A 52 -9.18 -19.62 0.20
CA PHE A 52 -8.15 -18.97 0.99
C PHE A 52 -6.77 -19.12 0.33
N VAL A 53 -6.42 -20.34 -0.11
CA VAL A 53 -5.13 -20.62 -0.76
C VAL A 53 -5.01 -19.86 -2.07
N ASP A 54 -6.05 -19.87 -2.91
CA ASP A 54 -6.06 -19.15 -4.18
C ASP A 54 -5.90 -17.63 -3.99
N ALA A 55 -6.64 -17.06 -3.03
CA ALA A 55 -6.52 -15.65 -2.70
C ALA A 55 -5.12 -15.31 -2.13
N MET A 56 -4.56 -16.19 -1.31
CA MET A 56 -3.22 -16.00 -0.74
C MET A 56 -2.13 -16.05 -1.82
N ASP A 57 -2.20 -17.02 -2.72
CA ASP A 57 -1.25 -17.16 -3.83
C ASP A 57 -1.24 -15.93 -4.74
N ALA A 58 -2.41 -15.36 -5.00
CA ALA A 58 -2.53 -14.12 -5.76
C ALA A 58 -1.84 -12.93 -5.04
N ILE A 59 -2.01 -12.82 -3.71
CA ILE A 59 -1.38 -11.76 -2.91
C ILE A 59 0.14 -11.94 -2.88
N ILE A 60 0.61 -13.17 -2.63
CA ILE A 60 2.04 -13.47 -2.57
C ILE A 60 2.69 -13.18 -3.94
N THR A 61 2.08 -13.62 -5.03
CA THR A 61 2.59 -13.38 -6.39
C THR A 61 2.71 -11.89 -6.69
N ARG A 62 1.72 -11.08 -6.32
CA ARG A 62 1.73 -9.64 -6.54
C ARG A 62 2.88 -8.95 -5.80
N ASP A 63 3.05 -9.28 -4.52
CA ASP A 63 3.93 -8.51 -3.63
C ASP A 63 5.37 -9.02 -3.63
N PHE A 64 5.57 -10.33 -3.72
CA PHE A 64 6.90 -10.94 -3.67
C PHE A 64 7.47 -11.23 -5.05
N PHE A 65 6.62 -11.35 -6.07
CA PHE A 65 7.05 -11.74 -7.41
C PHE A 65 6.52 -10.81 -8.52
N PRO A 66 6.68 -9.48 -8.41
CA PRO A 66 6.22 -8.54 -9.43
C PRO A 66 6.88 -8.79 -10.80
N ASP A 67 8.10 -9.35 -10.81
CA ASP A 67 8.88 -9.61 -12.03
C ASP A 67 8.67 -11.01 -12.63
N LEU A 68 7.83 -11.88 -12.03
CA LEU A 68 7.56 -13.22 -12.55
C LEU A 68 7.17 -13.24 -14.05
N PRO A 69 6.26 -12.36 -14.52
CA PRO A 69 5.87 -12.30 -15.93
C PRO A 69 7.06 -12.04 -16.87
N ARG A 70 7.99 -11.18 -16.45
CA ARG A 70 9.20 -10.87 -17.22
C ARG A 70 10.13 -12.06 -17.26
N LEU A 71 10.40 -12.68 -16.12
CA LEU A 71 11.28 -13.84 -16.05
C LEU A 71 10.75 -14.96 -16.95
N ARG A 72 9.42 -15.14 -16.97
CA ARG A 72 8.80 -16.11 -17.87
C ARG A 72 8.99 -15.75 -19.35
N ALA A 73 8.76 -14.50 -19.73
CA ALA A 73 8.96 -14.06 -21.11
C ALA A 73 10.43 -14.18 -21.56
N LYS A 74 11.40 -13.93 -20.66
CA LYS A 74 12.83 -14.16 -20.93
C LYS A 74 13.13 -15.64 -21.15
N LEU A 75 12.55 -16.51 -20.31
CA LEU A 75 12.70 -17.95 -20.46
C LEU A 75 12.14 -18.38 -21.82
N ASP A 76 10.91 -17.96 -22.15
CA ASP A 76 10.26 -18.30 -23.43
C ASP A 76 11.06 -17.81 -24.65
N TYR A 77 11.77 -16.68 -24.55
CA TYR A 77 12.68 -16.19 -25.58
C TYR A 77 13.89 -17.12 -25.80
N VAL A 78 14.57 -17.53 -24.72
CA VAL A 78 15.70 -18.48 -24.78
C VAL A 78 15.23 -19.82 -25.35
N ASP A 79 14.11 -20.31 -24.85
CA ASP A 79 13.44 -21.52 -25.29
C ASP A 79 13.06 -21.49 -26.79
N ALA A 80 12.72 -20.32 -27.33
CA ALA A 80 12.42 -20.14 -28.75
C ALA A 80 13.69 -20.11 -29.61
N LEU A 81 14.78 -19.52 -29.10
CA LEU A 81 16.09 -19.53 -29.77
C LEU A 81 16.62 -20.96 -29.92
N GLU A 82 16.54 -21.76 -28.86
CA GLU A 82 16.99 -23.16 -28.87
C GLU A 82 16.21 -24.02 -29.86
N ARG A 83 14.90 -23.76 -29.99
CA ARG A 83 14.01 -24.49 -30.90
C ARG A 83 13.96 -23.91 -32.32
N GLN A 84 14.64 -22.78 -32.57
CA GLN A 84 14.60 -22.04 -33.85
C GLN A 84 13.18 -21.63 -34.28
N ASP A 85 12.29 -21.42 -33.31
CA ASP A 85 10.89 -21.06 -33.55
C ASP A 85 10.72 -19.54 -33.67
N ALA A 86 10.82 -19.02 -34.90
CA ALA A 86 10.74 -17.58 -35.18
C ALA A 86 9.45 -16.92 -34.67
N ARG A 87 8.30 -17.63 -34.73
CA ARG A 87 7.01 -17.10 -34.24
C ARG A 87 7.00 -16.92 -32.72
N ARG A 88 7.58 -17.86 -31.99
CA ARG A 88 7.63 -17.81 -30.52
C ARG A 88 8.63 -16.77 -30.03
N LEU A 89 9.72 -16.58 -30.79
CA LEU A 89 10.72 -15.55 -30.52
C LEU A 89 10.11 -14.15 -30.59
N VAL A 90 9.39 -13.84 -31.68
CA VAL A 90 8.72 -12.54 -31.84
C VAL A 90 7.69 -12.30 -30.73
N ALA A 91 6.84 -13.29 -30.43
CA ALA A 91 5.86 -13.15 -29.37
C ALA A 91 6.49 -12.96 -27.97
N ALA A 92 7.62 -13.61 -27.70
CA ALA A 92 8.35 -13.45 -26.44
C ALA A 92 9.02 -12.07 -26.36
N GLU A 93 9.55 -11.56 -27.47
CA GLU A 93 10.15 -10.23 -27.57
C GLU A 93 9.11 -9.12 -27.37
N GLU A 94 7.95 -9.22 -28.04
CA GLU A 94 6.82 -8.31 -27.83
C GLU A 94 6.42 -8.27 -26.35
N ARG A 95 6.28 -9.44 -25.72
CA ARG A 95 5.92 -9.54 -24.30
C ARG A 95 6.99 -8.96 -23.38
N LEU A 96 8.27 -9.04 -23.74
CA LEU A 96 9.35 -8.39 -22.99
C LEU A 96 9.30 -6.87 -23.09
N LEU A 97 8.95 -6.33 -24.26
CA LEU A 97 8.80 -4.89 -24.49
C LEU A 97 7.59 -4.33 -23.74
N GLU A 98 6.45 -5.02 -23.78
CA GLU A 98 5.23 -4.63 -23.07
C GLU A 98 5.44 -4.52 -21.55
N LEU A 99 6.23 -5.43 -20.98
CA LEU A 99 6.54 -5.42 -19.56
C LEU A 99 7.55 -4.30 -19.18
N GLY A 100 8.08 -3.55 -20.15
CA GLY A 100 9.07 -2.46 -19.95
C GLY A 100 10.43 -2.98 -19.50
N THR A 101 11.29 -2.15 -18.92
CA THR A 101 12.32 -2.58 -17.97
C THR A 101 11.91 -2.01 -16.61
N PRO A 102 11.67 -2.83 -15.57
CA PRO A 102 11.40 -2.29 -14.26
C PRO A 102 12.76 -1.76 -13.82
N ALA A 103 12.81 -0.53 -13.34
CA ALA A 103 13.95 -0.14 -12.52
C ALA A 103 13.99 -1.15 -11.38
N THR A 104 14.94 -2.08 -11.43
CA THR A 104 15.21 -3.00 -10.32
C THR A 104 15.28 -2.12 -9.08
N PRO A 105 14.43 -2.29 -8.05
CA PRO A 105 14.66 -1.61 -6.77
C PRO A 105 15.82 -2.29 -6.05
N ALA A 106 16.95 -2.48 -6.73
CA ALA A 106 18.21 -2.73 -6.11
C ALA A 106 18.82 -1.35 -5.83
N SER A 107 18.98 -1.00 -4.55
CA SER A 107 19.87 0.10 -4.12
C SER A 107 19.33 1.55 -4.19
N ALA A 108 18.23 1.86 -3.49
CA ALA A 108 18.01 3.22 -2.94
C ALA A 108 17.84 3.24 -1.41
N ALA A 109 17.76 2.08 -0.77
CA ALA A 109 17.73 1.93 0.68
C ALA A 109 18.80 0.92 1.12
N CYS A 110 20.07 1.16 0.75
CA CYS A 110 21.16 0.71 1.61
C CYS A 110 21.08 1.59 2.87
N GLY A 111 20.24 1.13 3.80
CA GLY A 111 20.27 1.58 5.18
C GLY A 111 21.65 1.24 5.71
N ARG A 112 22.52 2.25 5.76
CA ARG A 112 23.69 2.25 6.65
C ARG A 112 23.15 1.99 8.05
N GLY A 113 23.25 0.76 8.54
CA GLY A 113 23.10 0.46 9.95
C GLY A 113 24.10 1.31 10.73
N PRO A 114 23.77 1.72 11.98
CA PRO A 114 24.65 2.57 12.76
C PRO A 114 25.98 1.84 12.97
N ALA A 115 27.08 2.50 12.64
CA ALA A 115 28.41 2.05 13.00
C ALA A 115 28.50 2.03 14.53
N LEU A 116 28.42 0.82 15.10
CA LEU A 116 28.69 0.60 16.51
C LEU A 116 30.19 0.78 16.70
N SER A 117 30.58 1.92 17.27
CA SER A 117 31.93 2.15 17.75
C SER A 117 32.20 1.29 18.99
N GLY A 118 33.14 0.37 18.89
CA GLY A 118 33.92 -0.17 20.00
C GLY A 118 35.33 -0.39 19.46
N GLY A 119 36.42 -0.16 20.17
CA GLY A 119 36.70 0.19 21.56
C GLY A 119 38.21 -0.01 21.70
#